data_AF-A0A8E2JCQ1-F1
#
_entry.id   AF-A0A8E2JCQ1-F1
#
_cell.length_a   1.000
_cell.length_b   1.000
_cell.length_c   1.000
_cell.angle_alpha   90.00
_cell.angle_beta   90.00
_cell.angle_gamma   90.00
#
_symmetry.space_group_name_H-M   'P 1'
#
loop_
_entity.id
_entity.type
_entity.pdbx_description
1 polymer ?
#
loop_
_entity_poly.entity_id
_entity_poly.type
_entity_poly.pdbx_seq_one_letter_code
_entity_poly.pdbx_strand_id
1 'polypeptide(L)'
;MAAVATQRVSALPWPTSKPIIEYAAGQQTPAAATFDPKKHLAFTPPSEIIKMKDIGYAEDIGVSPVAVSQPFQLFSEEAVRQMRAEIFKPEVMENCSFRSNIAAAQLRGYSPKYAQFTYDAWNHSETLAIISKIAGVELVPEMNYEIGHINFSVKTDEQTQQEMDAINNQKRFFADDEGIAGCPWEDDKPVVGWHTDSYPFVCVLMLSDCTNMVGGETALRTGKGDVIKVRGPQMGCAVILQGRYITHQALRALGAKERITSVTSFRPRSPHIADDTVLTTVRPVSNLSELYYDFGEYRLEIMEERIRTRLKELRNRRRTGQKVDTSALKEFLAEQVAFLEHTNQEIVEENKVVMGFVDEVKYPDEKVRTAEKEGRPAKRPRVE
;
A
#
# COMPACT_ATOMS: atom_id res chain seq x y z
N MET A 1 21.30 10.45 -42.45
CA MET A 1 21.74 11.34 -41.35
C MET A 1 20.68 12.41 -41.15
N ALA A 2 19.62 12.08 -40.41
CA ALA A 2 18.63 13.04 -39.96
C ALA A 2 18.74 13.11 -38.43
N ALA A 3 19.13 14.28 -37.92
CA ALA A 3 19.31 14.52 -36.50
C ALA A 3 17.94 14.47 -35.80
N VAL A 4 17.77 13.49 -34.90
CA VAL A 4 16.65 13.44 -33.98
C VAL A 4 16.92 14.47 -32.90
N ALA A 5 16.11 15.53 -32.88
CA ALA A 5 16.11 16.51 -31.82
C ALA A 5 15.73 15.82 -30.50
N THR A 6 16.69 15.70 -29.60
CA THR A 6 16.46 15.30 -28.21
C THR A 6 15.68 16.42 -27.52
N GLN A 7 14.36 16.28 -27.46
CA GLN A 7 13.53 17.07 -26.57
C GLN A 7 14.00 16.79 -25.14
N ARG A 8 14.71 17.75 -24.54
CA ARG A 8 14.97 17.78 -23.10
C ARG A 8 13.60 17.83 -22.42
N VAL A 9 13.19 16.73 -21.81
CA VAL A 9 12.07 16.70 -20.87
C VAL A 9 12.40 17.72 -19.79
N SER A 10 11.57 18.75 -19.66
CA SER A 10 11.67 19.72 -18.57
C SER A 10 11.56 18.97 -17.26
N ALA A 11 12.60 19.04 -16.42
CA ALA A 11 12.61 18.43 -15.11
C ALA A 11 11.40 18.95 -14.31
N LEU A 12 10.45 18.07 -14.02
CA LEU A 12 9.36 18.36 -13.10
C LEU A 12 9.95 18.65 -11.71
N PRO A 13 9.37 19.58 -10.94
CA PRO A 13 9.95 20.04 -9.69
C PRO A 13 10.01 18.91 -8.66
N TRP A 14 11.22 18.66 -8.14
CA TRP A 14 11.45 17.71 -7.05
C TRP A 14 10.81 18.23 -5.76
N PRO A 15 10.30 17.37 -4.87
CA PRO A 15 9.88 17.78 -3.53
C PRO A 15 11.05 18.43 -2.79
N THR A 16 10.93 19.71 -2.45
CA THR A 16 12.03 20.54 -1.91
C THR A 16 12.28 20.34 -0.40
N SER A 17 11.42 19.62 0.32
CA SER A 17 11.56 19.41 1.76
C SER A 17 12.31 18.12 2.10
N LYS A 18 13.48 18.24 2.74
CA LYS A 18 14.09 17.11 3.46
C LYS A 18 13.28 16.88 4.75
N PRO A 19 12.71 15.69 5.00
CA PRO A 19 12.05 15.43 6.28
C PRO A 19 13.09 15.47 7.41
N ILE A 20 12.76 16.12 8.52
CA ILE A 20 13.66 16.26 9.68
C ILE A 20 13.49 15.03 10.58
N ILE A 21 14.23 13.97 10.26
CA ILE A 21 14.14 12.67 10.94
C ILE A 21 14.75 12.72 12.37
N GLU A 22 15.60 13.72 12.65
CA GLU A 22 16.31 13.88 13.93
C GLU A 22 15.36 13.98 15.15
N TYR A 23 14.18 14.59 15.00
CA TYR A 23 13.18 14.66 16.08
C TYR A 23 12.50 13.31 16.36
N ALA A 24 12.32 12.47 15.33
CA ALA A 24 11.68 11.15 15.45
C ALA A 24 12.60 10.11 16.12
N ALA A 25 13.93 10.30 15.99
CA ALA A 25 14.96 9.45 16.58
C ALA A 25 15.23 9.73 18.07
N GLY A 26 14.64 10.78 18.66
CA GLY A 26 14.90 11.22 20.04
C GLY A 26 14.23 10.40 21.16
N GLN A 27 13.52 9.32 20.82
CA GLN A 27 12.94 8.41 21.83
C GLN A 27 14.02 7.48 22.38
N GLN A 28 13.95 7.13 23.68
CA GLN A 28 14.88 6.16 24.28
C GLN A 28 14.83 4.85 23.49
N THR A 29 15.95 4.47 22.89
CA THR A 29 16.09 3.21 22.18
C THR A 29 15.89 2.06 23.17
N PRO A 30 14.86 1.21 23.00
CA PRO A 30 14.69 0.04 23.84
C PRO A 30 15.89 -0.92 23.68
N ALA A 31 16.15 -1.73 24.69
CA ALA A 31 17.11 -2.83 24.55
C ALA A 31 16.64 -3.77 23.45
N ALA A 32 17.55 -4.21 22.57
CA ALA A 32 17.23 -5.12 21.49
C ALA A 32 16.58 -6.40 22.05
N ALA A 33 15.42 -6.76 21.50
CA ALA A 33 14.65 -7.93 21.89
C ALA A 33 14.46 -8.87 20.69
N THR A 34 14.26 -10.16 20.97
CA THR A 34 13.77 -11.13 19.98
C THR A 34 12.26 -11.08 19.91
N PHE A 35 11.67 -11.29 18.74
CA PHE A 35 10.22 -11.33 18.61
C PHE A 35 9.60 -12.51 19.37
N ASP A 36 8.71 -12.22 20.32
CA ASP A 36 7.86 -13.18 21.03
C ASP A 36 6.39 -12.86 20.71
N PRO A 37 5.66 -13.74 19.98
CA PRO A 37 4.28 -13.49 19.59
C PRO A 37 3.35 -13.24 20.79
N LYS A 38 3.61 -13.86 21.95
CA LYS A 38 2.74 -13.72 23.13
C LYS A 38 2.83 -12.34 23.79
N LYS A 39 3.93 -11.63 23.57
CA LYS A 39 4.18 -10.29 24.12
C LYS A 39 3.94 -9.20 23.07
N HIS A 40 4.31 -9.50 21.83
CA HIS A 40 4.40 -8.50 20.78
C HIS A 40 3.17 -8.47 19.88
N LEU A 41 2.39 -9.55 19.80
CA LEU A 41 1.07 -9.51 19.17
C LEU A 41 0.03 -9.06 20.20
N ALA A 42 -0.72 -8.02 19.85
CA ALA A 42 -1.81 -7.46 20.65
C ALA A 42 -3.14 -7.56 19.87
N PHE A 43 -3.36 -8.71 19.23
CA PHE A 43 -4.40 -8.84 18.22
C PHE A 43 -5.81 -8.57 18.76
N THR A 44 -6.47 -7.57 18.18
CA THR A 44 -7.91 -7.33 18.34
C THR A 44 -8.52 -7.29 16.94
N PRO A 45 -9.55 -8.08 16.62
CA PRO A 45 -10.10 -8.15 15.26
C PRO A 45 -10.67 -6.80 14.80
N PRO A 46 -10.71 -6.55 13.47
CA PRO A 46 -11.35 -5.36 12.93
C PRO A 46 -12.85 -5.37 13.26
N SER A 47 -13.43 -4.18 13.43
CA SER A 47 -14.88 -4.04 13.65
C SER A 47 -15.70 -4.46 12.44
N GLU A 48 -15.13 -4.32 11.24
CA GLU A 48 -15.77 -4.63 9.96
C GLU A 48 -14.72 -5.01 8.92
N ILE A 49 -15.10 -5.93 8.02
CA ILE A 49 -14.36 -6.30 6.83
C ILE A 49 -15.27 -6.03 5.63
N ILE A 50 -14.82 -5.14 4.75
CA ILE A 50 -15.54 -4.74 3.54
C ILE A 50 -15.11 -5.66 2.41
N LYS A 51 -16.08 -6.24 1.67
CA LYS A 51 -15.82 -7.17 0.57
C LYS A 51 -15.75 -6.46 -0.78
N MET A 52 -15.12 -7.09 -1.76
CA MET A 52 -15.05 -6.61 -3.16
C MET A 52 -16.43 -6.30 -3.73
N LYS A 53 -17.42 -7.17 -3.47
CA LYS A 53 -18.81 -6.94 -3.91
C LYS A 53 -19.49 -5.75 -3.23
N ASP A 54 -19.13 -5.45 -1.99
CA ASP A 54 -19.74 -4.35 -1.22
C ASP A 54 -19.33 -2.99 -1.81
N ILE A 55 -18.13 -2.94 -2.39
CA ILE A 55 -17.61 -1.79 -3.15
C ILE A 55 -17.86 -1.90 -4.66
N GLY A 56 -18.75 -2.79 -5.10
CA GLY A 56 -19.21 -2.87 -6.49
C GLY A 56 -18.22 -3.51 -7.48
N TYR A 57 -17.19 -4.20 -7.00
CA TYR A 57 -16.33 -5.04 -7.84
C TYR A 57 -16.90 -6.45 -7.96
N ALA A 58 -16.66 -7.11 -9.10
CA ALA A 58 -16.98 -8.52 -9.27
C ALA A 58 -16.04 -9.39 -8.41
N GLU A 59 -16.53 -10.57 -8.00
CA GLU A 59 -15.81 -11.45 -7.08
C GLU A 59 -14.54 -12.08 -7.70
N ASP A 60 -14.38 -12.02 -9.02
CA ASP A 60 -13.26 -12.58 -9.80
C ASP A 60 -12.15 -11.57 -10.13
N ILE A 61 -12.31 -10.29 -9.78
CA ILE A 61 -11.30 -9.26 -10.09
C ILE A 61 -10.05 -9.39 -9.22
N GLY A 62 -10.21 -9.79 -7.96
CA GLY A 62 -9.11 -9.91 -7.00
C GLY A 62 -8.81 -11.36 -6.62
N VAL A 63 -7.75 -11.54 -5.84
CA VAL A 63 -7.33 -12.86 -5.31
C VAL A 63 -8.08 -13.29 -4.04
N SER A 64 -9.06 -12.51 -3.61
CA SER A 64 -9.84 -12.73 -2.39
C SER A 64 -11.19 -11.99 -2.48
N PRO A 65 -12.22 -12.44 -1.76
CA PRO A 65 -13.44 -11.66 -1.59
C PRO A 65 -13.27 -10.39 -0.71
N VAL A 66 -12.20 -10.27 0.07
CA VAL A 66 -12.00 -9.17 1.03
C VAL A 66 -11.33 -7.97 0.36
N ALA A 67 -12.03 -6.85 0.25
CA ALA A 67 -11.45 -5.62 -0.30
C ALA A 67 -10.51 -4.94 0.70
N VAL A 68 -11.02 -4.63 1.89
CA VAL A 68 -10.31 -3.87 2.92
C VAL A 68 -10.86 -4.19 4.31
N SER A 69 -10.01 -4.13 5.34
CA SER A 69 -10.45 -4.17 6.74
C SER A 69 -10.59 -2.77 7.32
N GLN A 70 -11.48 -2.57 8.30
CA GLN A 70 -11.29 -1.48 9.26
C GLN A 70 -9.97 -1.68 10.03
N PRO A 71 -9.41 -0.62 10.65
CA PRO A 71 -8.23 -0.77 11.50
C PRO A 71 -8.42 -1.81 12.60
N PHE A 72 -7.39 -2.60 12.84
CA PHE A 72 -7.36 -3.62 13.87
C PHE A 72 -6.03 -3.58 14.62
N GLN A 73 -6.02 -3.84 15.92
CA GLN A 73 -4.77 -3.88 16.68
C GLN A 73 -4.00 -5.13 16.26
N LEU A 74 -2.74 -4.98 15.86
CA LEU A 74 -1.89 -6.10 15.46
C LEU A 74 -0.72 -6.26 16.44
N PHE A 75 0.08 -5.22 16.60
CA PHE A 75 1.29 -5.24 17.43
C PHE A 75 1.11 -4.44 18.72
N SER A 76 1.75 -4.86 19.80
CA SER A 76 1.79 -4.08 21.05
C SER A 76 2.65 -2.83 20.90
N GLU A 77 2.49 -1.87 21.80
CA GLU A 77 3.33 -0.66 21.81
C GLU A 77 4.82 -1.02 21.97
N GLU A 78 5.14 -2.05 22.77
CA GLU A 78 6.51 -2.55 22.92
C GLU A 78 7.10 -3.00 21.57
N ALA A 79 6.31 -3.75 20.78
CA ALA A 79 6.72 -4.20 19.46
C ALA A 79 6.92 -3.03 18.50
N VAL A 80 6.02 -2.05 18.51
CA VAL A 80 6.17 -0.82 17.70
C VAL A 80 7.45 -0.07 18.07
N ARG A 81 7.78 0.04 19.37
CA ARG A 81 9.03 0.69 19.81
C ARG A 81 10.27 -0.06 19.30
N GLN A 82 10.26 -1.40 19.29
CA GLN A 82 11.35 -2.20 18.71
C GLN A 82 11.47 -1.97 17.19
N MET A 83 10.37 -2.02 16.45
CA MET A 83 10.37 -1.73 15.00
C MET A 83 10.88 -0.32 14.70
N ARG A 84 10.45 0.68 15.48
CA ARG A 84 10.96 2.07 15.40
C ARG A 84 12.46 2.14 15.65
N ALA A 85 12.95 1.45 16.68
CA ALA A 85 14.38 1.41 17.01
C ALA A 85 15.22 0.87 15.84
N GLU A 86 14.71 -0.13 15.12
CA GLU A 86 15.39 -0.72 13.97
C GLU A 86 15.45 0.22 12.76
N ILE A 87 14.35 0.93 12.44
CA ILE A 87 14.32 1.82 11.26
C ILE A 87 15.20 3.06 11.43
N PHE A 88 15.47 3.49 12.66
CA PHE A 88 16.32 4.67 12.94
C PHE A 88 17.80 4.33 13.15
N LYS A 89 18.21 3.06 13.00
CA LYS A 89 19.63 2.73 13.02
C LYS A 89 20.36 3.49 11.90
N PRO A 90 21.54 4.08 12.16
CA PRO A 90 22.28 4.84 11.15
C PRO A 90 22.52 4.04 9.86
N GLU A 91 22.88 2.76 10.00
CA GLU A 91 23.12 1.83 8.88
C GLU A 91 21.86 1.58 8.03
N VAL A 92 20.66 1.61 8.60
CA VAL A 92 19.41 1.49 7.85
C VAL A 92 19.13 2.77 7.07
N MET A 93 19.25 3.92 7.73
CA MET A 93 19.01 5.22 7.11
C MET A 93 20.00 5.51 5.97
N GLU A 94 21.24 5.05 6.09
CA GLU A 94 22.29 5.25 5.07
C GLU A 94 22.12 4.31 3.88
N ASN A 95 21.85 3.02 4.11
CA ASN A 95 21.90 2.01 3.04
C ASN A 95 20.54 1.70 2.40
N CYS A 96 19.43 2.10 3.03
CA CYS A 96 18.08 1.69 2.63
C CYS A 96 17.14 2.85 2.33
N SER A 97 17.65 4.09 2.29
CA SER A 97 16.84 5.29 2.05
C SER A 97 16.66 5.58 0.55
N PHE A 98 15.41 5.70 0.12
CA PHE A 98 15.02 6.03 -1.24
C PHE A 98 14.10 7.26 -1.29
N ARG A 99 14.05 7.91 -2.45
CA ARG A 99 13.22 9.09 -2.72
C ARG A 99 12.70 9.03 -4.15
N SER A 100 11.53 9.61 -4.38
CA SER A 100 10.97 9.79 -5.72
C SER A 100 10.26 11.12 -5.88
N ASN A 101 9.79 11.40 -7.09
CA ASN A 101 8.88 12.50 -7.39
C ASN A 101 7.57 12.45 -6.58
N ILE A 102 7.13 11.27 -6.13
CA ILE A 102 5.88 11.09 -5.36
C ILE A 102 6.10 10.88 -3.86
N ALA A 103 7.31 10.54 -3.42
CA ALA A 103 7.62 10.29 -2.01
C ALA A 103 8.97 10.89 -1.57
N ALA A 104 8.92 11.75 -0.56
CA ALA A 104 10.08 12.54 -0.12
C ALA A 104 11.16 11.74 0.64
N ALA A 105 10.78 10.68 1.36
CA ALA A 105 11.70 9.74 2.00
C ALA A 105 11.02 8.42 2.34
N GLN A 106 11.65 7.31 1.96
CA GLN A 106 11.18 5.96 2.18
C GLN A 106 12.34 5.04 2.59
N LEU A 107 12.07 3.96 3.32
CA LEU A 107 13.01 2.86 3.54
C LEU A 107 12.52 1.58 2.91
N ARG A 108 13.40 0.88 2.18
CA ARG A 108 13.08 -0.42 1.55
C ARG A 108 14.22 -1.40 1.66
N GLY A 109 13.91 -2.70 1.68
CA GLY A 109 14.91 -3.77 1.70
C GLY A 109 15.78 -3.84 2.97
N TYR A 110 15.39 -3.17 4.05
CA TYR A 110 16.21 -3.14 5.27
C TYR A 110 15.99 -4.35 6.18
N SER A 111 14.78 -4.92 6.15
CA SER A 111 14.32 -5.85 7.18
C SER A 111 15.19 -7.09 7.35
N PRO A 112 15.52 -7.85 6.29
CA PRO A 112 16.24 -9.12 6.43
C PRO A 112 17.64 -8.99 7.01
N LYS A 113 18.31 -7.85 6.79
CA LYS A 113 19.71 -7.64 7.17
C LYS A 113 19.89 -6.81 8.43
N TYR A 114 19.07 -5.77 8.61
CA TYR A 114 19.30 -4.75 9.63
C TYR A 114 18.22 -4.73 10.73
N ALA A 115 17.09 -5.41 10.52
CA ALA A 115 15.94 -5.35 11.42
C ALA A 115 15.33 -6.73 11.67
N GLN A 116 16.08 -7.56 12.42
CA GLN A 116 15.70 -8.94 12.74
C GLN A 116 14.36 -9.01 13.48
N PHE A 117 14.08 -8.10 14.40
CA PHE A 117 12.80 -8.09 15.12
C PHE A 117 11.64 -7.90 14.15
N THR A 118 11.75 -6.90 13.26
CA THR A 118 10.75 -6.63 12.22
C THR A 118 10.61 -7.81 11.25
N TYR A 119 11.74 -8.39 10.84
CA TYR A 119 11.75 -9.54 9.93
C TYR A 119 11.05 -10.75 10.52
N ASP A 120 11.39 -11.09 11.77
CA ASP A 120 10.78 -12.20 12.51
C ASP A 120 9.30 -11.94 12.75
N ALA A 121 8.93 -10.71 13.12
CA ALA A 121 7.54 -10.33 13.39
C ALA A 121 6.62 -10.56 12.17
N TRP A 122 7.07 -10.20 10.97
CA TRP A 122 6.29 -10.35 9.74
C TRP A 122 6.34 -11.77 9.15
N ASN A 123 7.37 -12.56 9.44
CA ASN A 123 7.46 -13.96 9.01
C ASN A 123 6.87 -14.97 10.01
N HIS A 124 6.58 -14.54 11.24
CA HIS A 124 6.08 -15.44 12.27
C HIS A 124 4.71 -16.04 11.89
N SER A 125 4.54 -17.34 12.11
CA SER A 125 3.33 -18.09 11.72
C SER A 125 2.06 -17.53 12.34
N GLU A 126 2.09 -17.08 13.60
CA GLU A 126 0.94 -16.44 14.26
C GLU A 126 0.56 -15.10 13.62
N THR A 127 1.53 -14.28 13.21
CA THR A 127 1.27 -13.05 12.45
C THR A 127 0.61 -13.38 11.12
N LEU A 128 1.20 -14.32 10.36
CA LEU A 128 0.66 -14.73 9.06
C LEU A 128 -0.74 -15.34 9.18
N ALA A 129 -1.03 -16.06 10.25
CA ALA A 129 -2.37 -16.60 10.51
C ALA A 129 -3.41 -15.50 10.76
N ILE A 130 -3.05 -14.45 11.51
CA ILE A 130 -3.93 -13.28 11.72
C ILE A 130 -4.20 -12.57 10.38
N ILE A 131 -3.13 -12.27 9.63
CA ILE A 131 -3.21 -11.56 8.35
C ILE A 131 -4.04 -12.35 7.34
N SER A 132 -3.77 -13.65 7.19
CA SER A 132 -4.51 -14.55 6.30
C SER A 132 -5.99 -14.65 6.68
N LYS A 133 -6.29 -14.72 7.99
CA LYS A 133 -7.67 -14.78 8.48
C LYS A 133 -8.47 -13.53 8.10
N ILE A 134 -7.86 -12.35 8.23
CA ILE A 134 -8.51 -11.08 7.87
C ILE A 134 -8.63 -10.96 6.35
N ALA A 135 -7.59 -11.34 5.61
CA ALA A 135 -7.55 -11.27 4.16
C ALA A 135 -8.49 -12.28 3.47
N GLY A 136 -8.98 -13.31 4.17
CA GLY A 136 -9.87 -14.32 3.60
C GLY A 136 -9.19 -15.30 2.63
N VAL A 137 -7.87 -15.27 2.54
CA VAL A 137 -7.02 -16.17 1.74
C VAL A 137 -5.70 -16.36 2.49
N GLU A 138 -5.07 -17.52 2.33
CA GLU A 138 -3.76 -17.76 2.93
C GLU A 138 -2.69 -16.90 2.27
N LEU A 139 -2.03 -16.05 3.05
CA LEU A 139 -1.03 -15.10 2.59
C LEU A 139 0.36 -15.42 3.15
N VAL A 140 1.37 -15.08 2.36
CA VAL A 140 2.79 -15.01 2.75
C VAL A 140 3.33 -13.63 2.35
N PRO A 141 4.39 -13.12 3.02
CA PRO A 141 5.04 -11.90 2.56
C PRO A 141 5.39 -12.04 1.07
N GLU A 142 5.20 -10.97 0.30
CA GLU A 142 5.44 -10.96 -1.15
C GLU A 142 6.85 -11.47 -1.45
N MET A 143 7.82 -10.81 -0.83
CA MET A 143 9.24 -11.09 -0.86
C MET A 143 9.93 -10.37 0.30
N ASN A 144 11.17 -10.77 0.60
CA ASN A 144 11.93 -10.22 1.72
C ASN A 144 12.15 -8.71 1.59
N TYR A 145 12.35 -8.24 0.36
CA TYR A 145 12.57 -6.83 0.03
C TYR A 145 11.40 -5.92 0.43
N GLU A 146 10.18 -6.47 0.45
CA GLU A 146 8.92 -5.75 0.72
C GLU A 146 8.41 -5.93 2.15
N ILE A 147 9.24 -6.51 3.03
CA ILE A 147 8.92 -6.58 4.45
C ILE A 147 9.18 -5.21 5.09
N GLY A 148 8.10 -4.54 5.47
CA GLY A 148 8.13 -3.36 6.31
C GLY A 148 8.55 -2.06 5.62
N HIS A 149 8.29 -1.86 4.33
CA HIS A 149 8.54 -0.59 3.63
C HIS A 149 8.05 0.62 4.44
N ILE A 150 8.97 1.50 4.83
CA ILE A 150 8.67 2.67 5.67
C ILE A 150 8.40 3.89 4.80
N ASN A 151 7.30 4.58 5.08
CA ASN A 151 7.05 5.92 4.56
C ASN A 151 7.18 6.94 5.68
N PHE A 152 8.02 7.96 5.47
CA PHE A 152 8.18 9.07 6.42
C PHE A 152 7.40 10.30 5.97
N SER A 153 6.52 10.79 6.84
CA SER A 153 5.95 12.14 6.73
C SER A 153 6.22 12.87 8.04
N VAL A 154 7.21 13.78 8.04
CA VAL A 154 7.62 14.54 9.23
C VAL A 154 7.52 16.03 8.94
N LYS A 155 6.89 16.77 9.87
CA LYS A 155 6.64 18.22 9.78
C LYS A 155 7.37 18.94 10.92
N THR A 156 7.68 20.22 10.76
CA THR A 156 8.19 21.04 11.86
C THR A 156 7.08 21.48 12.80
N ASP A 157 7.44 21.92 14.02
CA ASP A 157 6.50 22.49 14.99
C ASP A 157 5.82 23.75 14.43
N GLU A 158 6.58 24.60 13.72
CA GLU A 158 6.06 25.79 13.05
C GLU A 158 5.08 25.44 11.93
N GLN A 159 5.38 24.43 11.10
CA GLN A 159 4.48 23.96 10.05
C GLN A 159 3.20 23.33 10.61
N THR A 160 3.33 22.56 11.69
CA THR A 160 2.20 21.93 12.38
C THR A 160 1.31 22.99 13.03
N GLN A 161 1.91 24.01 13.65
CA GLN A 161 1.19 25.11 14.28
C GLN A 161 0.50 26.01 13.25
N GLN A 162 1.17 26.33 12.14
CA GLN A 162 0.57 27.11 11.05
C GLN A 162 -0.62 26.41 10.40
N GLU A 163 -0.55 25.09 10.21
CA GLU A 163 -1.69 24.30 9.73
C GLU A 163 -2.83 24.31 10.75
N MET A 164 -2.52 24.12 12.03
CA MET A 164 -3.53 24.15 13.08
C MET A 164 -4.18 25.53 13.22
N ASP A 165 -3.42 26.61 13.07
CA ASP A 165 -3.92 27.99 13.12
C ASP A 165 -4.76 28.31 11.88
N ALA A 166 -4.37 27.83 10.70
CA ALA A 166 -5.18 27.94 9.48
C ALA A 166 -6.53 27.22 9.64
N ILE A 167 -6.54 26.02 10.22
CA ILE A 167 -7.75 25.24 10.51
C ILE A 167 -8.61 25.92 11.58
N ASN A 168 -8.00 26.41 12.66
CA ASN A 168 -8.73 27.11 13.72
C ASN A 168 -9.33 28.44 13.23
N ASN A 169 -8.63 29.14 12.35
CA ASN A 169 -9.16 30.32 11.69
C ASN A 169 -10.30 29.95 10.74
N GLN A 170 -10.18 28.89 9.93
CA GLN A 170 -11.29 28.39 9.11
C GLN A 170 -12.49 27.97 9.97
N LYS A 171 -12.27 27.23 11.08
CA LYS A 171 -13.33 26.86 12.05
C LYS A 171 -14.07 28.08 12.61
N ARG A 172 -13.35 29.18 12.89
CA ARG A 172 -13.97 30.43 13.35
C ARG A 172 -14.76 31.12 12.25
N PHE A 173 -14.27 31.12 11.01
CA PHE A 173 -14.97 31.69 9.86
C PHE A 173 -16.27 30.93 9.50
N PHE A 174 -16.32 29.60 9.68
CA PHE A 174 -17.51 28.78 9.40
C PHE A 174 -18.48 28.67 10.58
N ALA A 175 -18.09 29.07 11.79
CA ALA A 175 -19.00 29.16 12.93
C ALA A 175 -19.95 30.38 12.84
N ASP A 176 -19.59 31.38 12.03
CA ASP A 176 -20.38 32.60 11.82
C ASP A 176 -21.33 32.51 10.60
N ASP A 177 -21.30 31.42 9.82
CA ASP A 177 -22.16 31.20 8.64
C ASP A 177 -23.00 29.92 8.82
N GLU A 178 -24.20 30.07 9.37
CA GLU A 178 -25.16 28.97 9.53
C GLU A 178 -25.67 28.50 8.15
N GLY A 179 -25.23 27.32 7.70
CA GLY A 179 -26.03 26.52 6.76
C GLY A 179 -25.26 25.69 5.73
N ILE A 180 -25.36 24.36 5.89
CA ILE A 180 -25.35 23.35 4.82
C ILE A 180 -24.23 23.51 3.78
N ALA A 181 -23.02 23.08 4.14
CA ALA A 181 -22.01 22.58 3.21
C ALA A 181 -21.07 21.64 3.97
N GLY A 182 -20.57 20.60 3.29
CA GLY A 182 -19.73 19.56 3.87
C GLY A 182 -18.49 20.11 4.60
N CYS A 183 -17.99 19.30 5.54
CA CYS A 183 -16.74 19.50 6.27
C CYS A 183 -15.60 20.05 5.38
N PRO A 184 -15.17 21.32 5.54
CA PRO A 184 -14.22 21.99 4.64
C PRO A 184 -12.75 21.56 4.73
N TRP A 185 -12.39 20.52 5.49
CA TRP A 185 -11.00 20.04 5.64
C TRP A 185 -10.48 19.22 4.44
N GLU A 186 -11.20 19.22 3.32
CA GLU A 186 -10.73 18.68 2.05
C GLU A 186 -9.66 19.62 1.45
N ASP A 187 -8.46 19.59 2.03
CA ASP A 187 -7.25 20.11 1.39
C ASP A 187 -6.93 19.20 0.19
N ASP A 188 -6.98 19.76 -1.03
CA ASP A 188 -6.86 19.10 -2.35
C ASP A 188 -5.50 18.39 -2.60
N LYS A 189 -4.68 18.18 -1.56
CA LYS A 189 -3.33 17.59 -1.69
C LYS A 189 -3.16 16.33 -0.84
N PRO A 190 -3.35 15.14 -1.43
CA PRO A 190 -3.12 13.87 -0.74
C PRO A 190 -1.65 13.63 -0.36
N VAL A 191 -1.40 12.70 0.57
CA VAL A 191 -0.04 12.23 0.88
C VAL A 191 0.51 11.39 -0.27
N VAL A 192 -0.33 10.52 -0.82
CA VAL A 192 -0.08 9.77 -2.05
C VAL A 192 -1.35 9.86 -2.89
N GLY A 193 -1.22 10.27 -4.16
CA GLY A 193 -2.33 10.42 -5.10
C GLY A 193 -3.07 9.12 -5.38
N TRP A 194 -4.11 9.18 -6.23
CA TRP A 194 -4.83 7.98 -6.65
C TRP A 194 -3.90 6.99 -7.33
N HIS A 195 -3.86 5.75 -6.83
CA HIS A 195 -3.03 4.69 -7.38
C HIS A 195 -3.60 3.31 -7.09
N THR A 196 -3.01 2.31 -7.73
CA THR A 196 -3.10 0.90 -7.32
C THR A 196 -1.71 0.46 -6.92
N ASP A 197 -1.63 -0.40 -5.91
CA ASP A 197 -0.34 -0.92 -5.45
C ASP A 197 0.30 -1.87 -6.46
N SER A 198 1.58 -2.13 -6.24
CA SER A 198 2.34 -3.13 -6.95
C SER A 198 1.90 -4.56 -6.65
N TYR A 199 1.40 -4.83 -5.44
CA TYR A 199 1.26 -6.19 -4.91
C TYR A 199 -0.20 -6.52 -4.56
N PRO A 200 -0.61 -7.80 -4.65
CA PRO A 200 -2.00 -8.23 -4.44
C PRO A 200 -2.61 -7.72 -3.13
N PHE A 201 -1.84 -7.77 -2.05
CA PHE A 201 -2.22 -7.31 -0.73
C PHE A 201 -1.15 -6.45 -0.09
N VAL A 202 -1.60 -5.49 0.72
CA VAL A 202 -0.75 -4.73 1.63
C VAL A 202 -1.33 -4.74 3.04
N CYS A 203 -0.44 -4.78 4.03
CA CYS A 203 -0.73 -4.51 5.42
C CYS A 203 -0.05 -3.20 5.82
N VAL A 204 -0.83 -2.18 6.12
CA VAL A 204 -0.33 -0.86 6.52
C VAL A 204 -0.40 -0.75 8.04
N LEU A 205 0.75 -0.85 8.69
CA LEU A 205 0.95 -0.69 10.13
C LEU A 205 1.32 0.75 10.47
N MET A 206 0.66 1.34 11.46
CA MET A 206 1.03 2.66 11.98
C MET A 206 2.11 2.54 13.07
N LEU A 207 3.24 3.23 12.87
CA LEU A 207 4.35 3.27 13.84
C LEU A 207 4.37 4.58 14.66
N SER A 208 3.69 5.62 14.22
CA SER A 208 3.59 6.88 14.98
C SER A 208 2.40 6.89 15.92
N ASP A 209 2.53 7.63 17.02
CA ASP A 209 1.38 7.97 17.85
C ASP A 209 0.50 9.00 17.13
N CYS A 210 -0.67 8.55 16.71
CA CYS A 210 -1.66 9.32 15.97
C CYS A 210 -2.84 9.78 16.84
N THR A 211 -2.73 9.75 18.17
CA THR A 211 -3.86 10.02 19.08
C THR A 211 -4.50 11.39 18.86
N ASN A 212 -3.71 12.41 18.53
CA ASN A 212 -4.17 13.78 18.28
C ASN A 212 -4.40 14.09 16.80
N MET A 213 -4.33 13.09 15.92
CA MET A 213 -4.48 13.32 14.48
C MET A 213 -5.95 13.40 14.09
N VAL A 214 -6.25 14.38 13.23
CA VAL A 214 -7.52 14.49 12.51
C VAL A 214 -7.25 14.22 11.03
N GLY A 215 -8.04 13.34 10.42
CA GLY A 215 -7.84 12.87 9.06
C GLY A 215 -6.91 11.65 8.96
N GLY A 216 -6.30 11.44 7.80
CA GLY A 216 -5.41 10.30 7.55
C GLY A 216 -6.11 9.01 7.11
N GLU A 217 -7.39 9.12 6.73
CA GLU A 217 -8.16 8.02 6.16
C GLU A 217 -7.57 7.56 4.83
N THR A 218 -7.81 6.29 4.51
CA THR A 218 -7.59 5.77 3.16
C THR A 218 -8.89 5.92 2.39
N ALA A 219 -8.86 6.72 1.33
CA ALA A 219 -9.97 6.83 0.38
C ALA A 219 -9.87 5.69 -0.65
N LEU A 220 -10.96 4.99 -0.89
CA LEU A 220 -11.07 3.91 -1.87
C LEU A 220 -12.12 4.28 -2.91
N ARG A 221 -11.79 4.09 -4.18
CA ARG A 221 -12.74 4.23 -5.27
C ARG A 221 -13.47 2.91 -5.47
N THR A 222 -14.79 2.95 -5.39
CA THR A 222 -15.67 1.80 -5.66
C THR A 222 -15.76 1.52 -7.16
N GLY A 223 -16.21 0.32 -7.55
CA GLY A 223 -16.45 -0.04 -8.94
C GLY A 223 -17.52 0.80 -9.64
N LYS A 224 -18.31 1.57 -8.88
CA LYS A 224 -19.30 2.53 -9.39
C LYS A 224 -18.75 3.95 -9.56
N GLY A 225 -17.53 4.21 -9.08
CA GLY A 225 -16.89 5.52 -9.12
C GLY A 225 -17.04 6.33 -7.83
N ASP A 226 -17.88 5.90 -6.88
CA ASP A 226 -18.02 6.56 -5.57
C ASP A 226 -16.75 6.38 -4.71
N VAL A 227 -16.51 7.29 -3.78
CA VAL A 227 -15.38 7.23 -2.84
C VAL A 227 -15.86 6.86 -1.45
N ILE A 228 -15.31 5.80 -0.87
CA ILE A 228 -15.48 5.46 0.54
C ILE A 228 -14.21 5.77 1.33
N LYS A 229 -14.34 6.18 2.59
CA LYS A 229 -13.20 6.50 3.46
C LYS A 229 -13.13 5.46 4.59
N VAL A 230 -11.97 4.83 4.75
CA VAL A 230 -11.67 3.90 5.84
C VAL A 230 -10.82 4.62 6.87
N ARG A 231 -11.18 4.49 8.14
CA ARG A 231 -10.48 5.19 9.24
C ARG A 231 -8.99 4.83 9.23
N GLY A 232 -8.13 5.82 9.47
CA GLY A 232 -6.69 5.59 9.60
C GLY A 232 -6.33 4.78 10.86
N PRO A 233 -5.29 3.93 10.81
CA PRO A 233 -4.83 3.18 11.98
C PRO A 233 -4.17 4.07 13.04
N GLN A 234 -4.38 3.73 14.32
CA GLN A 234 -3.59 4.25 15.45
C GLN A 234 -2.30 3.43 15.62
N MET A 235 -1.37 3.89 16.47
CA MET A 235 -0.11 3.19 16.72
C MET A 235 -0.32 1.69 17.03
N GLY A 236 0.39 0.81 16.30
CA GLY A 236 0.27 -0.65 16.43
C GLY A 236 -0.97 -1.26 15.77
N CYS A 237 -1.90 -0.44 15.28
CA CYS A 237 -3.00 -0.88 14.44
C CYS A 237 -2.54 -1.03 12.99
N ALA A 238 -3.17 -1.98 12.30
CA ALA A 238 -2.96 -2.26 10.91
C ALA A 238 -4.26 -2.22 10.10
N VAL A 239 -4.12 -2.05 8.79
CA VAL A 239 -5.20 -2.20 7.80
C VAL A 239 -4.72 -3.16 6.72
N ILE A 240 -5.57 -4.12 6.33
CA ILE A 240 -5.35 -4.97 5.17
C ILE A 240 -6.15 -4.41 3.98
N LEU A 241 -5.51 -4.33 2.82
CA LEU A 241 -6.12 -3.82 1.59
C LEU A 241 -5.64 -4.66 0.38
N GLN A 242 -6.57 -5.00 -0.52
CA GLN A 242 -6.25 -5.53 -1.86
C GLN A 242 -5.79 -4.43 -2.82
N GLY A 243 -4.64 -3.82 -2.49
CA GLY A 243 -4.18 -2.56 -3.09
C GLY A 243 -3.93 -2.62 -4.60
N ARG A 244 -3.56 -3.79 -5.15
CA ARG A 244 -3.38 -3.97 -6.60
C ARG A 244 -4.66 -3.77 -7.40
N TYR A 245 -5.80 -4.12 -6.81
CA TYR A 245 -7.10 -4.21 -7.48
C TYR A 245 -7.99 -3.01 -7.20
N ILE A 246 -7.73 -2.28 -6.11
CA ILE A 246 -8.56 -1.17 -5.63
C ILE A 246 -7.78 0.12 -5.79
N THR A 247 -8.32 1.04 -6.59
CA THR A 247 -7.76 2.39 -6.70
C THR A 247 -8.00 3.14 -5.40
N HIS A 248 -6.92 3.63 -4.80
CA HIS A 248 -6.96 4.24 -3.48
C HIS A 248 -6.00 5.42 -3.34
N GLN A 249 -6.20 6.17 -2.26
CA GLN A 249 -5.47 7.40 -1.97
C GLN A 249 -5.33 7.55 -0.45
N ALA A 250 -4.15 7.94 0.02
CA ALA A 250 -3.91 8.25 1.42
C ALA A 250 -4.21 9.73 1.67
N LEU A 251 -5.26 10.02 2.44
CA LEU A 251 -5.61 11.39 2.80
C LEU A 251 -4.60 11.94 3.81
N ARG A 252 -4.43 13.26 3.76
CA ARG A 252 -3.54 13.96 4.68
C ARG A 252 -4.11 13.91 6.09
N ALA A 253 -3.21 13.75 7.05
CA ALA A 253 -3.53 13.89 8.45
C ALA A 253 -2.91 15.18 9.00
N LEU A 254 -3.67 15.84 9.87
CA LEU A 254 -3.36 17.13 10.47
C LEU A 254 -3.19 16.94 11.99
N GLY A 255 -2.33 17.74 12.61
CA GLY A 255 -2.16 17.75 14.07
C GLY A 255 -1.09 16.83 14.66
N ALA A 256 -0.36 16.03 13.86
CA ALA A 256 0.82 15.30 14.32
C ALA A 256 2.13 15.81 13.70
N LYS A 257 3.18 15.77 14.52
CA LYS A 257 4.56 16.12 14.13
C LYS A 257 5.18 15.08 13.19
N GLU A 258 4.80 13.82 13.35
CA GLU A 258 5.24 12.70 12.49
C GLU A 258 4.10 11.74 12.16
N ARG A 259 4.17 11.16 10.97
CA ARG A 259 3.36 10.02 10.53
C ARG A 259 4.30 9.03 9.83
N ILE A 260 4.61 7.95 10.53
CA ILE A 260 5.47 6.86 10.07
C ILE A 260 4.59 5.63 9.90
N THR A 261 4.52 5.12 8.68
CA THR A 261 3.78 3.89 8.35
C THR A 261 4.74 2.85 7.82
N SER A 262 4.61 1.61 8.31
CA SER A 262 5.29 0.43 7.79
C SER A 262 4.31 -0.37 6.94
N VAL A 263 4.68 -0.64 5.70
CA VAL A 263 3.86 -1.35 4.73
C VAL A 263 4.54 -2.68 4.43
N THR A 264 3.86 -3.79 4.73
CA THR A 264 4.31 -5.12 4.33
C THR A 264 3.38 -5.64 3.25
N SER A 265 3.96 -6.04 2.12
CA SER A 265 3.23 -6.56 0.97
C SER A 265 3.07 -8.08 1.06
N PHE A 266 1.99 -8.62 0.53
CA PHE A 266 1.65 -10.04 0.60
C PHE A 266 1.12 -10.57 -0.74
N ARG A 267 1.40 -11.86 -0.98
CA ARG A 267 0.78 -12.67 -2.04
C ARG A 267 0.06 -13.89 -1.47
N PRO A 268 -0.89 -14.45 -2.23
CA PRO A 268 -1.43 -15.77 -1.92
C PRO A 268 -0.32 -16.82 -1.80
N ARG A 269 -0.39 -17.67 -0.76
CA ARG A 269 0.56 -18.79 -0.60
C ARG A 269 0.43 -19.80 -1.72
N SER A 270 -0.79 -20.08 -2.15
CA SER A 270 -1.06 -21.07 -3.19
C SER A 270 -0.50 -20.59 -4.53
N PRO A 271 0.36 -21.38 -5.20
CA PRO A 271 0.85 -21.01 -6.53
C PRO A 271 -0.27 -21.02 -7.57
N HIS A 272 -1.44 -21.60 -7.29
CA HIS A 272 -2.56 -21.73 -8.21
C HIS A 272 -3.53 -20.55 -8.18
N ILE A 273 -3.30 -19.59 -7.28
CA ILE A 273 -4.04 -18.32 -7.29
C ILE A 273 -3.26 -17.33 -8.17
N ALA A 274 -3.97 -16.38 -8.78
CA ALA A 274 -3.35 -15.33 -9.58
C ALA A 274 -2.37 -14.50 -8.75
N ASP A 275 -1.32 -14.04 -9.42
CA ASP A 275 -0.29 -13.18 -8.86
C ASP A 275 0.00 -12.11 -9.91
N ASP A 276 -0.71 -10.99 -9.76
CA ASP A 276 -0.71 -9.84 -10.65
C ASP A 276 0.29 -8.77 -10.20
N THR A 277 1.34 -9.17 -9.47
CA THR A 277 2.40 -8.27 -9.00
C THR A 277 3.04 -7.53 -10.17
N VAL A 278 3.16 -6.20 -10.04
CA VAL A 278 3.88 -5.34 -10.98
C VAL A 278 4.97 -4.56 -10.27
N LEU A 279 6.11 -4.34 -10.92
CA LEU A 279 7.25 -3.66 -10.32
C LEU A 279 7.38 -2.19 -10.76
N THR A 280 6.45 -1.70 -11.58
CA THR A 280 6.53 -0.38 -12.22
C THR A 280 6.71 0.79 -11.25
N THR A 281 6.01 0.79 -10.11
CA THR A 281 6.06 1.88 -9.12
C THR A 281 7.20 1.74 -8.11
N VAL A 282 7.68 0.52 -7.89
CA VAL A 282 8.68 0.19 -6.86
C VAL A 282 10.09 0.12 -7.42
N ARG A 283 10.24 -0.24 -8.70
CA ARG A 283 11.53 -0.36 -9.41
C ARG A 283 12.36 0.94 -9.32
N PRO A 284 11.81 2.15 -9.53
CA PRO A 284 12.59 3.38 -9.46
C PRO A 284 13.08 3.75 -8.05
N VAL A 285 12.54 3.12 -7.01
CA VAL A 285 12.80 3.46 -5.60
C VAL A 285 13.36 2.28 -4.80
N SER A 286 14.05 1.36 -5.47
CA SER A 286 14.58 0.14 -4.87
C SER A 286 16.04 -0.11 -5.29
N ASN A 287 16.74 -0.93 -4.52
CA ASN A 287 17.92 -1.63 -4.99
C ASN A 287 17.44 -2.69 -6.00
N LEU A 288 17.71 -2.45 -7.28
CA LEU A 288 17.22 -3.28 -8.38
C LEU A 288 17.70 -4.72 -8.31
N SER A 289 18.95 -4.93 -7.91
CA SER A 289 19.53 -6.27 -7.86
C SER A 289 18.82 -7.11 -6.80
N GLU A 290 18.67 -6.59 -5.58
CA GLU A 290 17.96 -7.27 -4.49
C GLU A 290 16.48 -7.49 -4.84
N LEU A 291 15.81 -6.47 -5.40
CA LEU A 291 14.41 -6.56 -5.83
C LEU A 291 14.21 -7.67 -6.87
N TYR A 292 15.09 -7.76 -7.87
CA TYR A 292 14.98 -8.75 -8.94
C TYR A 292 15.45 -10.14 -8.54
N TYR A 293 16.40 -10.27 -7.59
CA TYR A 293 16.73 -11.57 -7.02
C TYR A 293 15.51 -12.17 -6.32
N ASP A 294 14.92 -11.42 -5.41
CA ASP A 294 13.73 -11.82 -4.67
C ASP A 294 12.54 -12.12 -5.62
N PHE A 295 12.24 -11.18 -6.52
CA PHE A 295 11.14 -11.33 -7.48
C PHE A 295 11.35 -12.52 -8.40
N GLY A 296 12.54 -12.65 -8.99
CA GLY A 296 12.87 -13.76 -9.88
C GLY A 296 12.77 -15.11 -9.17
N GLU A 297 13.30 -15.20 -7.94
CA GLU A 297 13.30 -16.43 -7.15
C GLU A 297 11.87 -16.93 -6.90
N TYR A 298 11.01 -16.14 -6.28
CA TYR A 298 9.68 -16.63 -5.91
C TYR A 298 8.80 -16.92 -7.14
N ARG A 299 8.95 -16.16 -8.22
CA ARG A 299 8.21 -16.39 -9.48
C ARG A 299 8.63 -17.72 -10.11
N LEU A 300 9.91 -18.06 -10.06
CA LEU A 300 10.41 -19.36 -10.51
C LEU A 300 9.97 -20.51 -9.59
N GLU A 301 9.90 -20.30 -8.27
CA GLU A 301 9.34 -21.29 -7.33
C GLU A 301 7.88 -21.61 -7.62
N ILE A 302 7.04 -20.58 -7.88
CA ILE A 302 5.64 -20.77 -8.30
C ILE A 302 5.59 -21.65 -9.55
N MET A 303 6.40 -21.35 -10.56
CA MET A 303 6.46 -22.14 -11.80
C MET A 303 6.91 -23.58 -11.54
N GLU A 304 7.92 -23.77 -10.69
CA GLU A 304 8.43 -25.08 -10.32
C GLU A 304 7.32 -25.93 -9.68
N GLU A 305 6.56 -25.37 -8.74
CA GLU A 305 5.46 -26.05 -8.07
C GLU A 305 4.31 -26.38 -9.04
N ARG A 306 3.90 -25.43 -9.88
CA ARG A 306 2.86 -25.64 -10.91
C ARG A 306 3.24 -26.77 -11.86
N ILE A 307 4.46 -26.78 -12.38
CA ILE A 307 4.97 -27.82 -13.27
C ILE A 307 5.03 -29.17 -12.53
N ARG A 308 5.56 -29.19 -11.31
CA ARG A 308 5.67 -30.40 -10.49
C ARG A 308 4.31 -31.04 -10.24
N THR A 309 3.30 -30.23 -9.91
CA THR A 309 1.91 -30.68 -9.72
C THR A 309 1.34 -31.25 -11.01
N ARG A 310 1.46 -30.55 -12.14
CA ARG A 310 0.95 -31.04 -13.43
C ARG A 310 1.65 -32.34 -13.89
N LEU A 311 2.96 -32.46 -13.66
CA LEU A 311 3.70 -33.70 -13.95
C LEU A 311 3.20 -34.87 -13.12
N LYS A 312 2.90 -34.65 -11.84
CA LYS A 312 2.34 -35.68 -10.94
C LYS A 312 0.97 -36.14 -11.45
N GLU A 313 0.11 -35.22 -11.87
CA GLU A 313 -1.20 -35.54 -12.46
C GLU A 313 -1.08 -36.38 -13.73
N LEU A 314 -0.23 -35.96 -14.68
CA LEU A 314 0.00 -36.70 -15.94
C LEU A 314 0.49 -38.13 -15.68
N ARG A 315 1.42 -38.30 -14.73
CA ARG A 315 1.92 -39.62 -14.32
C ARG A 315 0.82 -40.48 -13.70
N ASN A 316 -0.02 -39.91 -12.84
CA ASN A 316 -1.13 -40.62 -12.19
C ASN A 316 -2.21 -41.05 -13.20
N ARG A 317 -2.57 -40.17 -14.13
CA ARG A 317 -3.51 -40.51 -15.22
C ARG A 317 -2.99 -41.65 -16.09
N ARG A 318 -1.71 -41.62 -16.46
CA ARG A 318 -1.07 -42.72 -17.20
C ARG A 318 -1.10 -44.03 -16.43
N ARG A 319 -0.80 -44.01 -15.12
CA ARG A 319 -0.84 -45.21 -14.26
C ARG A 319 -2.23 -45.82 -14.12
N THR A 320 -3.28 -44.98 -14.16
CA THR A 320 -4.68 -45.41 -14.07
C THR A 320 -5.32 -45.73 -15.43
N GLY A 321 -4.54 -45.73 -16.52
CA GLY A 321 -5.01 -46.03 -17.87
C GLY A 321 -5.91 -44.94 -18.48
N GLN A 322 -6.00 -43.76 -17.86
CA GLN A 322 -6.77 -42.64 -18.39
C GLN A 322 -6.06 -42.02 -19.59
N LYS A 323 -6.83 -41.61 -20.60
CA LYS A 323 -6.30 -40.85 -21.74
C LYS A 323 -5.82 -39.47 -21.27
N VAL A 324 -4.84 -38.91 -21.97
CA VAL A 324 -4.41 -37.54 -21.75
C VAL A 324 -5.54 -36.58 -22.17
N ASP A 325 -5.81 -35.60 -21.32
CA ASP A 325 -6.72 -34.50 -21.65
C ASP A 325 -5.89 -33.40 -22.29
N THR A 326 -5.97 -33.33 -23.61
CA THR A 326 -5.19 -32.38 -24.41
C THR A 326 -5.68 -30.95 -24.23
N SER A 327 -6.96 -30.74 -23.95
CA SER A 327 -7.54 -29.42 -23.71
C SER A 327 -7.02 -28.85 -22.39
N ALA A 328 -7.14 -29.60 -21.30
CA ALA A 328 -6.64 -29.18 -19.99
C ALA A 328 -5.12 -28.97 -19.98
N LEU A 329 -4.37 -29.79 -20.73
CA LEU A 329 -2.91 -29.60 -20.88
C LEU A 329 -2.58 -28.31 -21.65
N LYS A 330 -3.33 -27.99 -22.71
CA LYS A 330 -3.16 -26.73 -23.46
C LYS A 330 -3.50 -25.50 -22.62
N GLU A 331 -4.59 -25.56 -21.85
CA GLU A 331 -4.98 -24.48 -20.93
C GLU A 331 -3.88 -24.22 -19.90
N PHE A 332 -3.36 -25.29 -19.27
CA PHE A 332 -2.23 -25.18 -18.34
C PHE A 332 -1.00 -24.53 -18.99
N LEU A 333 -0.62 -24.97 -20.19
CA LEU A 333 0.53 -24.43 -20.89
C LEU A 333 0.33 -22.95 -21.25
N ALA A 334 -0.87 -22.58 -21.70
CA ALA A 334 -1.20 -21.19 -21.99
C ALA A 334 -1.11 -20.30 -20.75
N GLU A 335 -1.60 -20.78 -19.60
CA GLU A 335 -1.48 -20.08 -18.31
C GLU A 335 -0.01 -19.88 -17.90
N GLN A 336 0.85 -20.89 -18.11
CA GLN A 336 2.28 -20.76 -17.78
C GLN A 336 3.01 -19.81 -18.72
N VAL A 337 2.64 -19.78 -20.02
CA VAL A 337 3.17 -18.80 -20.98
C VAL A 337 2.80 -17.39 -20.55
N ALA A 338 1.52 -17.13 -20.23
CA ALA A 338 1.07 -15.82 -19.77
C ALA A 338 1.79 -15.38 -18.49
N PHE A 339 1.99 -16.28 -17.53
CA PHE A 339 2.73 -15.99 -16.29
C PHE A 339 4.20 -15.62 -16.55
N LEU A 340 4.88 -16.34 -17.46
CA LEU A 340 6.26 -16.04 -17.83
C LEU A 340 6.39 -14.75 -18.64
N GLU A 341 5.45 -14.49 -19.56
CA GLU A 341 5.39 -13.23 -20.31
C GLU A 341 5.23 -12.05 -19.37
N HIS A 342 4.32 -12.12 -18.40
CA HIS A 342 4.15 -11.11 -17.37
C HIS A 342 5.42 -10.91 -16.55
N THR A 343 6.02 -11.99 -16.05
CA THR A 343 7.27 -11.95 -15.28
C THR A 343 8.41 -11.30 -16.08
N ASN A 344 8.52 -11.62 -17.37
CA ASN A 344 9.52 -11.06 -18.28
C ASN A 344 9.29 -9.57 -18.56
N GLN A 345 8.04 -9.09 -18.58
CA GLN A 345 7.72 -7.67 -18.74
C GLN A 345 8.11 -6.86 -17.50
N GLU A 346 8.02 -7.45 -16.31
CA GLU A 346 8.34 -6.78 -15.05
C GLU A 346 9.85 -6.69 -14.76
N ILE A 347 10.67 -7.57 -15.36
CA ILE A 347 12.13 -7.51 -15.26
C ILE A 347 12.69 -6.68 -16.42
N VAL A 348 13.20 -5.50 -16.10
CA VAL A 348 13.80 -4.57 -17.08
C VAL A 348 15.29 -4.43 -16.80
N GLU A 349 16.10 -4.41 -17.87
CA GLU A 349 17.54 -4.13 -17.77
C GLU A 349 17.81 -2.87 -16.93
N GLU A 350 18.72 -2.97 -15.95
CA GLU A 350 18.94 -1.92 -14.94
C GLU A 350 19.27 -0.55 -15.57
N ASN A 351 20.02 -0.55 -16.66
CA ASN A 351 20.39 0.66 -17.41
C ASN A 351 19.21 1.38 -18.08
N LYS A 352 18.03 0.76 -18.17
CA LYS A 352 16.81 1.36 -18.71
C LYS A 352 15.90 1.94 -17.61
N VAL A 353 16.25 1.78 -16.34
CA VAL A 353 15.47 2.30 -15.21
C VAL A 353 15.88 3.73 -14.89
N VAL A 354 14.91 4.63 -14.83
CA VAL A 354 15.13 6.00 -14.37
C VAL A 354 14.86 6.06 -12.86
N MET A 355 15.92 6.06 -12.07
CA MET A 355 15.82 6.07 -10.60
C MET A 355 15.13 7.34 -10.08
N GLY A 356 14.25 7.17 -9.09
CA GLY A 356 13.49 8.24 -8.43
C GLY A 356 12.32 8.80 -9.24
N PHE A 357 12.03 8.27 -10.42
CA PHE A 357 10.93 8.72 -11.25
C PHE A 357 9.88 7.63 -11.42
N VAL A 358 8.66 7.91 -10.95
CA VAL A 358 7.48 7.08 -11.14
C VAL A 358 6.50 7.82 -12.04
N ASP A 359 6.07 7.19 -13.12
CA ASP A 359 5.06 7.76 -14.02
C ASP A 359 3.76 8.03 -13.26
N GLU A 360 3.21 9.24 -13.40
CA GLU A 360 1.88 9.55 -12.89
C GLU A 360 0.85 8.81 -13.73
N VAL A 361 0.22 7.78 -13.14
CA VAL A 361 -0.97 7.19 -13.73
C VAL A 361 -2.11 8.20 -13.56
N LYS A 362 -2.47 8.87 -14.67
CA LYS A 362 -3.58 9.81 -14.70
C LYS A 362 -4.90 9.06 -14.53
N TYR A 363 -5.31 8.86 -13.28
CA TYR A 363 -6.71 8.64 -12.98
C TYR A 363 -7.39 10.01 -13.03
N PRO A 364 -8.39 10.24 -13.88
CA PRO A 364 -9.02 11.54 -13.98
C PRO A 364 -9.61 11.91 -12.61
N ASP A 365 -9.09 12.98 -12.00
CA ASP A 365 -9.76 13.67 -10.92
C ASP A 365 -11.09 14.19 -11.49
N GLU A 366 -12.21 13.51 -11.20
CA GLU A 366 -13.50 14.07 -11.57
C GLU A 366 -13.77 15.29 -10.70
N LYS A 367 -13.85 16.44 -11.38
CA LYS A 367 -14.38 17.67 -10.81
C LYS A 367 -15.69 17.35 -10.11
N VAL A 368 -15.78 17.74 -8.84
CA VAL A 368 -17.05 17.85 -8.12
C VAL A 368 -18.04 18.51 -9.08
N ARG A 369 -19.05 17.76 -9.53
CA ARG A 369 -20.16 18.32 -10.30
C ARG A 369 -20.83 19.32 -9.36
N THR A 370 -20.50 20.59 -9.54
CA THR A 370 -21.31 21.67 -8.99
C THR A 370 -22.69 21.46 -9.60
N ALA A 371 -23.66 21.19 -8.74
CA ALA A 371 -25.05 21.10 -9.15
C ALA A 371 -25.37 22.38 -9.95
N GLU A 372 -25.58 22.21 -11.25
CA GLU A 372 -26.17 23.24 -12.07
C GLU A 372 -27.45 23.66 -11.36
N LYS A 373 -27.60 24.97 -11.15
CA LYS A 373 -28.80 25.57 -10.58
C LYS A 373 -29.98 25.24 -11.50
N GLU A 374 -30.62 24.09 -11.28
CA GLU A 374 -31.97 23.87 -11.78
C GLU A 374 -32.85 24.99 -11.23
N GLY A 375 -33.48 25.70 -12.18
CA GLY A 375 -34.19 26.93 -11.93
C GLY A 375 -35.20 26.80 -10.79
N ARG A 376 -35.17 27.79 -9.89
CA ARG A 376 -36.24 28.02 -8.91
C ARG A 376 -37.60 27.87 -9.60
N PRO A 377 -38.52 27.02 -9.11
CA PRO A 377 -39.88 27.02 -9.62
C PRO A 377 -40.53 28.36 -9.25
N ALA A 378 -41.10 29.03 -10.26
CA ALA A 378 -41.78 30.30 -10.12
C ALA A 378 -42.92 30.22 -9.08
N LYS A 379 -43.00 31.23 -8.21
CA LYS A 379 -44.09 31.41 -7.24
C LYS A 379 -45.44 31.41 -7.97
N ARG A 380 -46.36 30.53 -7.57
CA ARG A 380 -47.77 30.56 -8.01
C ARG A 380 -48.40 31.91 -7.60
N PRO A 381 -49.19 32.57 -8.46
CA PRO A 381 -49.91 33.77 -8.07
C PRO A 381 -51.09 33.39 -7.16
N ARG A 382 -51.33 34.25 -6.16
CA ARG A 382 -52.45 34.17 -5.23
C ARG A 382 -53.71 34.60 -5.98
N VAL A 383 -54.72 33.74 -6.03
CA VAL A 383 -56.05 34.09 -6.55
C VAL A 383 -56.91 34.52 -5.37
N GLU A 384 -57.44 35.75 -5.45
CA GLU A 384 -58.61 36.22 -4.68
C GLU A 384 -59.90 35.72 -5.30
#